data_AF-A0A380S9F0-F1
#
_entry.id   AF-A0A380S9F0-F1
#
_cell.length_a   1.000
_cell.length_b   1.000
_cell.length_c   1.000
_cell.angle_alpha   90.00
_cell.angle_beta   90.00
_cell.angle_gamma   90.00
#
_symmetry.space_group_name_H-M   'P 1'
#
loop_
_entity.id
_entity.type
_entity.pdbx_description
1 polymer ?
#
loop_
_entity_poly.entity_id
_entity_poly.type
_entity_poly.pdbx_seq_one_letter_code
_entity_poly.pdbx_strand_id
1 'polypeptide(L)'
;MRSIIYASDYCVSPVKLDRQSSIGVATVIGEIANVNEDIEMLRNALNVGDPYQDTIFAGAMGMMAREYAEELKQTEQLEYNRLRQAGDIFEYYVTEGDGLRVAAADRVSVYDVQINNAYKQAGQFKNLTNEFMGVCR
;
A
#
# COMPACT_ATOMS: atom_id res chain seq x y z
N MET A 1 -10.23 4.96 12.23
CA MET A 1 -10.13 4.37 10.87
C MET A 1 -11.07 5.09 9.92
N ARG A 2 -12.40 5.07 10.15
CA ARG A 2 -13.39 5.74 9.26
C ARG A 2 -13.11 7.23 9.01
N SER A 3 -12.69 7.99 10.03
CA SER A 3 -12.31 9.40 9.89
C SER A 3 -11.08 9.64 9.00
N ILE A 4 -10.16 8.67 8.93
CA ILE A 4 -8.97 8.75 8.07
C ILE A 4 -9.36 8.45 6.63
N ILE A 5 -10.21 7.43 6.44
CA ILE A 5 -10.79 7.12 5.12
C ILE A 5 -11.51 8.36 4.60
N TYR A 6 -12.47 8.90 5.35
CA TYR A 6 -13.21 10.11 4.97
C TYR A 6 -12.32 11.34 4.64
N ALA A 7 -11.14 11.43 5.25
CA ALA A 7 -10.22 12.56 5.03
C ALA A 7 -9.20 12.31 3.90
N SER A 8 -9.21 11.14 3.27
CA SER A 8 -8.21 10.73 2.28
C SER A 8 -8.83 10.61 0.89
N ASP A 9 -8.14 11.12 -0.13
CA ASP A 9 -8.51 10.87 -1.53
C ASP A 9 -8.10 9.45 -1.96
N TYR A 10 -6.93 9.01 -1.52
CA TYR A 10 -6.35 7.71 -1.87
C TYR A 10 -5.89 6.94 -0.63
N CYS A 11 -6.09 5.63 -0.66
CA CYS A 11 -5.59 4.70 0.34
C CYS A 11 -4.60 3.71 -0.27
N VAL A 12 -3.45 3.52 0.38
CA VAL A 12 -2.46 2.51 0.02
C VAL A 12 -2.23 1.58 1.20
N SER A 13 -2.15 0.28 0.95
CA SER A 13 -1.96 -0.73 2.00
C SER A 13 -0.57 -1.39 1.92
N PRO A 14 0.37 -1.09 2.83
CA PRO A 14 1.62 -1.86 2.92
C PRO A 14 1.32 -3.27 3.43
N VAL A 15 1.74 -4.30 2.69
CA VAL A 15 1.47 -5.70 3.01
C VAL A 15 2.72 -6.55 2.92
N LYS A 16 2.86 -7.48 3.86
CA LYS A 16 3.82 -8.57 3.69
C LYS A 16 3.21 -9.59 2.71
N LEU A 17 4.02 -10.22 1.88
CA LEU A 17 3.55 -11.22 0.91
C LEU A 17 3.32 -12.60 1.57
N ASP A 18 2.47 -12.61 2.60
CA ASP A 18 1.97 -13.81 3.27
C ASP A 18 0.44 -13.85 3.26
N ARG A 19 -0.11 -15.05 3.46
CA ARG A 19 -1.56 -15.29 3.34
C ARG A 19 -2.40 -14.44 4.30
N GLN A 20 -1.90 -14.12 5.50
CA GLN A 20 -2.67 -13.35 6.48
C GLN A 20 -2.77 -11.89 6.08
N SER A 21 -1.67 -11.33 5.58
CA SER A 21 -1.62 -9.94 5.11
C SER A 21 -2.54 -9.72 3.90
N SER A 22 -2.65 -10.70 3.01
CA SER A 22 -3.57 -10.63 1.85
C SER A 22 -5.04 -10.52 2.24
N ILE A 23 -5.46 -11.15 3.36
CA ILE A 23 -6.84 -11.05 3.85
C ILE A 23 -7.13 -9.62 4.33
N GLY A 24 -6.17 -8.97 4.97
CA GLY A 24 -6.31 -7.61 5.46
C GLY A 24 -6.61 -6.58 4.37
N VAL A 25 -6.08 -6.77 3.16
CA VAL A 25 -6.36 -5.88 2.00
C VAL A 25 -7.85 -5.86 1.67
N ALA A 26 -8.47 -7.04 1.56
CA ALA A 26 -9.90 -7.14 1.27
C ALA A 26 -10.76 -6.46 2.34
N THR A 27 -10.35 -6.55 3.61
CA THR A 27 -11.03 -5.85 4.71
C THR A 27 -10.92 -4.33 4.55
N VAL A 28 -9.74 -3.80 4.21
CA VAL A 28 -9.56 -2.36 3.99
C VAL A 28 -10.43 -1.84 2.84
N ILE A 29 -10.49 -2.58 1.73
CA ILE A 29 -11.34 -2.24 0.58
C ILE A 29 -12.82 -2.19 1.00
N GLY A 30 -13.28 -3.18 1.76
CA GLY A 30 -14.65 -3.20 2.28
C GLY A 30 -14.95 -2.03 3.21
N GLU A 31 -14.02 -1.68 4.10
CA GLU A 31 -14.18 -0.52 4.99
C GLU A 31 -14.21 0.81 4.24
N ILE A 32 -13.45 0.95 3.15
CA ILE A 32 -13.52 2.12 2.26
C ILE A 32 -14.91 2.21 1.60
N ALA A 33 -15.39 1.11 1.04
CA ALA A 33 -16.73 1.04 0.43
C ALA A 33 -17.82 1.43 1.44
N ASN A 34 -17.78 0.87 2.65
CA ASN A 34 -18.73 1.17 3.72
C ASN A 34 -18.72 2.67 4.12
N VAL A 35 -17.56 3.33 4.10
CA VAL A 35 -17.48 4.78 4.42
C VAL A 35 -18.04 5.60 3.27
N ASN A 36 -17.70 5.29 2.02
CA ASN A 36 -18.25 5.99 0.85
C ASN A 36 -19.78 5.87 0.81
N GLU A 37 -20.32 4.66 1.01
CA GLU A 37 -21.77 4.41 1.07
C GLU A 37 -22.46 5.18 2.20
N ASP A 38 -21.89 5.19 3.41
CA ASP A 38 -22.45 5.93 4.55
C ASP A 38 -22.53 7.44 4.26
N ILE A 39 -21.51 8.01 3.60
CA ILE A 39 -21.51 9.44 3.22
C ILE A 39 -22.54 9.73 2.13
N GLU A 40 -22.65 8.85 1.12
CA GLU A 40 -23.68 8.97 0.09
C GLU A 40 -25.09 8.95 0.70
N MET A 41 -25.35 8.04 1.65
CA MET A 41 -26.62 7.97 2.37
C MET A 41 -26.91 9.26 3.15
N LEU A 42 -25.91 9.82 3.84
CA LEU A 42 -26.06 11.07 4.59
C LEU A 42 -26.36 12.27 3.68
N ARG A 43 -25.68 12.36 2.53
CA ARG A 43 -25.94 13.39 1.51
C ARG A 43 -27.38 13.35 1.03
N ASN A 44 -27.85 12.16 0.68
CA ASN A 44 -29.21 11.93 0.20
C ASN A 44 -30.25 12.26 1.28
N ALA A 45 -29.99 11.89 2.54
CA ALA A 45 -30.93 12.12 3.64
C ALA A 45 -31.03 13.60 4.06
N LEU A 46 -29.90 14.33 4.07
CA LEU A 46 -29.86 15.71 4.55
C LEU A 46 -30.02 16.73 3.42
N ASN A 47 -29.98 16.31 2.16
CA ASN A 47 -29.94 17.17 0.98
C ASN A 47 -28.84 18.24 1.08
N VAL A 48 -27.69 17.83 1.63
CA VAL A 48 -26.51 18.67 1.83
C VAL A 48 -25.47 18.27 0.78
N GLY A 49 -24.96 19.26 0.06
CA GLY A 49 -23.74 19.11 -0.72
C GLY A 49 -22.53 19.31 0.19
N ASP A 50 -21.58 18.40 0.12
CA ASP A 50 -20.27 18.52 0.76
C ASP A 50 -19.18 18.25 -0.31
N PRO A 51 -17.93 18.72 -0.10
CA PRO A 51 -16.86 18.59 -1.09
C PRO A 51 -16.16 17.23 -1.09
N TYR A 52 -16.58 16.26 -0.27
CA TYR A 52 -15.94 14.95 -0.20
C TYR A 52 -16.01 14.22 -1.55
N GLN A 53 -14.94 13.52 -1.87
CA GLN A 53 -14.90 12.60 -2.99
C GLN A 53 -14.63 11.22 -2.42
N ASP A 54 -15.24 10.21 -3.03
CA ASP A 54 -15.09 8.83 -2.58
C ASP A 54 -13.61 8.47 -2.52
N THR A 55 -13.17 8.01 -1.35
CA THR A 55 -11.80 7.52 -1.20
C THR A 55 -11.57 6.34 -2.11
N ILE A 56 -10.45 6.36 -2.84
CA ILE A 56 -10.07 5.31 -3.78
C ILE A 56 -9.00 4.43 -3.15
N PHE A 57 -9.19 3.11 -3.21
CA PHE A 57 -8.09 2.19 -2.91
C PHE A 57 -7.10 2.19 -4.08
N ALA A 58 -5.91 2.74 -3.87
CA ALA A 58 -4.89 2.89 -4.91
C ALA A 58 -4.08 1.61 -5.14
N GLY A 59 -4.02 0.71 -4.16
CA GLY A 59 -3.31 -0.57 -4.28
C GLY A 59 -2.58 -0.97 -3.00
N ALA A 60 -2.21 -2.23 -2.94
CA ALA A 60 -1.33 -2.77 -1.91
C ALA A 60 0.14 -2.63 -2.34
N MET A 61 1.04 -2.30 -1.41
CA MET A 61 2.48 -2.28 -1.62
C MET A 61 3.10 -3.52 -1.02
N GLY A 62 3.79 -4.33 -1.82
CA GLY A 62 4.59 -5.44 -1.30
C GLY A 62 5.73 -4.92 -0.43
N MET A 63 5.78 -5.34 0.83
CA MET A 63 6.77 -4.92 1.83
C MET A 63 7.46 -6.12 2.45
N MET A 64 8.72 -5.94 2.83
CA MET A 64 9.54 -6.97 3.48
C MET A 64 9.60 -8.27 2.65
N ALA A 65 9.62 -8.13 1.33
CA ALA A 65 9.61 -9.25 0.40
C ALA A 65 10.98 -9.95 0.36
N ARG A 66 10.97 -11.27 0.19
CA ARG A 66 12.16 -12.11 0.12
C ARG A 66 12.39 -12.56 -1.31
N GLU A 67 13.62 -12.34 -1.76
CA GLU A 67 14.05 -12.75 -3.08
C GLU A 67 15.08 -13.89 -3.03
N TYR A 68 15.09 -14.71 -4.07
CA TYR A 68 16.18 -15.60 -4.43
C TYR A 68 16.57 -15.31 -5.87
N ALA A 69 17.84 -14.96 -6.11
CA ALA A 69 18.33 -14.57 -7.43
C ALA A 69 17.49 -13.46 -8.11
N GLU A 70 17.16 -12.42 -7.34
CA GLU A 70 16.40 -11.22 -7.77
C GLU A 70 14.92 -11.46 -8.10
N GLU A 71 14.41 -12.67 -7.85
CA GLU A 71 12.99 -13.00 -7.99
C GLU A 71 12.35 -13.29 -6.63
N LEU A 72 11.07 -12.97 -6.47
CA LEU A 72 10.32 -13.33 -5.26
C LEU A 72 10.44 -14.83 -4.98
N LYS A 73 10.67 -15.16 -3.72
CA LYS A 73 10.54 -16.53 -3.24
C LYS A 73 9.16 -17.07 -3.66
N GLN A 74 9.12 -18.32 -4.13
CA GLN A 74 7.90 -18.97 -4.65
C GLN A 74 6.65 -18.75 -3.80
N THR A 75 6.74 -18.84 -2.47
CA THR A 75 5.59 -18.63 -1.58
C THR A 75 5.06 -17.20 -1.63
N GLU A 76 5.94 -16.22 -1.73
CA GLU A 76 5.57 -14.80 -1.83
C GLU A 76 5.08 -14.45 -3.23
N GLN A 77 5.66 -15.07 -4.27
CA GLN A 77 5.18 -14.95 -5.64
C GLN A 77 3.73 -15.45 -5.79
N LEU A 78 3.37 -16.54 -5.10
CA LEU A 78 1.99 -17.05 -5.09
C LEU A 78 1.00 -16.05 -4.46
N GLU A 79 1.36 -15.43 -3.34
CA GLU A 79 0.50 -14.43 -2.70
C GLU A 79 0.44 -13.13 -3.51
N TYR A 80 1.56 -12.68 -4.07
CA TYR A 80 1.60 -11.55 -5.00
C TYR A 80 0.64 -11.77 -6.18
N ASN A 81 0.68 -12.95 -6.82
CA ASN A 81 -0.21 -13.28 -7.92
C ASN A 81 -1.69 -13.31 -7.51
N ARG A 82 -2.00 -13.75 -6.29
CA ARG A 82 -3.38 -13.72 -5.77
C ARG A 82 -3.88 -12.30 -5.57
N LEU A 83 -3.07 -11.43 -4.97
CA LEU A 83 -3.40 -10.02 -4.79
C LEU A 83 -3.55 -9.30 -6.14
N ARG A 84 -2.71 -9.66 -7.11
CA ARG A 84 -2.80 -9.15 -8.48
C ARG A 84 -4.08 -9.58 -9.19
N GLN A 85 -4.55 -10.82 -8.98
CA GLN A 85 -5.83 -11.29 -9.51
C GLN A 85 -7.03 -10.59 -8.85
N ALA A 86 -6.91 -10.19 -7.59
CA ALA A 86 -7.92 -9.42 -6.89
C ALA A 86 -8.00 -7.96 -7.36
N GLY A 87 -6.95 -7.45 -8.03
CA GLY A 87 -6.93 -6.14 -8.71
C GLY A 87 -6.11 -5.05 -8.02
N ASP A 88 -5.36 -5.39 -6.97
CA ASP A 88 -5.10 -4.45 -5.88
C ASP A 88 -3.66 -4.49 -5.35
N ILE A 89 -2.65 -4.68 -6.20
CA ILE A 89 -1.23 -4.62 -5.80
C ILE A 89 -0.36 -3.91 -6.84
N PHE A 90 0.57 -3.10 -6.36
CA PHE A 90 1.62 -2.47 -7.16
C PHE A 90 2.63 -3.51 -7.70
N GLU A 91 3.19 -3.23 -8.87
CA GLU A 91 4.22 -4.04 -9.53
C GLU A 91 5.52 -4.02 -8.75
N TYR A 92 5.95 -2.84 -8.30
CA TYR A 92 7.15 -2.70 -7.50
C TYR A 92 6.89 -3.07 -6.04
N TYR A 93 7.92 -3.57 -5.36
CA TYR A 93 7.87 -3.97 -3.96
C TYR A 93 9.19 -3.68 -3.25
N VAL A 94 9.15 -3.63 -1.92
CA VAL A 94 10.33 -3.41 -1.08
C VAL A 94 10.77 -4.71 -0.44
N THR A 95 12.03 -5.05 -0.67
CA THR A 95 12.67 -6.24 -0.09
C THR A 95 12.93 -6.12 1.41
N GLU A 96 12.93 -7.26 2.09
CA GLU A 96 13.46 -7.39 3.44
C GLU A 96 14.98 -7.13 3.43
N GLY A 97 15.44 -6.31 4.38
CA GLY A 97 16.84 -5.94 4.50
C GLY A 97 17.06 -4.89 5.59
N ASP A 98 18.32 -4.71 5.98
CA ASP A 98 18.66 -3.89 7.15
C ASP A 98 18.58 -2.38 6.91
N GLY A 99 18.48 -1.91 5.67
CA GLY A 99 18.40 -0.48 5.38
C GLY A 99 17.22 0.21 6.08
N LEU A 100 16.02 -0.37 5.95
CA LEU A 100 14.82 0.08 6.67
C LEU A 100 14.97 0.00 8.20
N ARG A 101 15.65 -1.02 8.73
CA ARG A 101 15.83 -1.20 10.18
C ARG A 101 16.78 -0.15 10.76
N VAL A 102 17.89 0.10 10.06
CA VAL A 102 18.86 1.13 10.42
C VAL A 102 18.22 2.52 10.32
N ALA A 103 17.50 2.80 9.22
CA ALA A 103 16.77 4.06 9.05
C ALA A 103 15.81 4.32 10.22
N ALA A 104 15.04 3.29 10.61
CA ALA A 104 14.13 3.38 11.73
C ALA A 104 14.84 3.59 13.08
N ALA A 105 15.95 2.91 13.33
CA ALA A 105 16.74 3.05 14.55
C ALA A 105 17.34 4.46 14.68
N ASP A 106 17.85 5.00 13.56
CA ASP A 106 18.50 6.31 13.47
C ASP A 106 17.49 7.46 13.31
N ARG A 107 16.20 7.15 13.12
CA ARG A 107 15.10 8.11 12.87
C ARG A 107 15.33 8.99 11.65
N VAL A 108 15.94 8.41 10.63
CA VAL A 108 16.20 9.06 9.32
C VAL A 108 15.44 8.35 8.22
N SER A 109 15.41 8.94 7.03
CA SER A 109 14.86 8.24 5.87
C SER A 109 15.81 7.14 5.40
N VAL A 110 15.26 6.08 4.79
CA VAL A 110 16.09 5.06 4.13
C VAL A 110 16.98 5.64 3.03
N TYR A 111 16.59 6.79 2.47
CA TYR A 111 17.39 7.55 1.51
C TYR A 111 18.71 8.10 2.08
N ASP A 112 18.78 8.27 3.40
CA ASP A 112 19.93 8.86 4.09
C ASP A 112 20.90 7.81 4.63
N VAL A 113 20.53 6.52 4.59
CA VAL A 113 21.34 5.41 5.12
C VAL A 113 22.36 4.93 4.08
N GLN A 114 23.64 4.96 4.45
CA GLN A 114 24.77 4.65 3.55
C GLN A 114 25.19 3.16 3.64
N ILE A 115 24.27 2.22 3.39
CA ILE A 115 24.58 0.78 3.31
C ILE A 115 23.97 0.15 2.04
N ASN A 116 24.59 -0.92 1.52
CA ASN A 116 24.15 -1.59 0.28
C ASN A 116 22.65 -1.93 0.26
N ASN A 117 22.13 -2.47 1.36
CA ASN A 117 20.71 -2.81 1.48
C ASN A 117 19.80 -1.57 1.40
N ALA A 118 20.23 -0.44 1.97
CA ALA A 118 19.47 0.81 1.94
C ALA A 118 19.42 1.39 0.52
N TYR A 119 20.50 1.34 -0.26
CA TYR A 119 20.46 1.80 -1.66
C TYR A 119 19.45 1.03 -2.50
N LYS A 120 19.39 -0.31 -2.34
CA LYS A 120 18.38 -1.14 -3.02
C LYS A 120 16.97 -0.77 -2.59
N GLN A 121 16.71 -0.71 -1.28
CA GLN A 121 15.39 -0.39 -0.73
C GLN A 121 14.94 1.04 -1.09
N ALA A 122 15.85 2.02 -1.07
CA ALA A 122 15.60 3.37 -1.54
C ALA A 122 15.21 3.40 -3.03
N GLY A 123 15.90 2.64 -3.87
CA GLY A 123 15.54 2.47 -5.29
C GLY A 123 14.14 1.86 -5.45
N GLN A 124 13.82 0.82 -4.68
CA GLN A 124 12.50 0.19 -4.68
C GLN A 124 11.38 1.17 -4.29
N PHE A 125 11.59 1.98 -3.24
CA PHE A 125 10.62 3.03 -2.88
C PHE A 125 10.46 4.09 -3.97
N LYS A 126 11.53 4.48 -4.68
CA LYS A 126 11.40 5.41 -5.81
C LYS A 126 10.53 4.84 -6.92
N ASN A 127 10.72 3.57 -7.25
CA ASN A 127 9.90 2.91 -8.28
C ASN A 127 8.43 2.82 -7.85
N LEU A 128 8.17 2.42 -6.60
CA LEU A 128 6.83 2.44 -6.01
C LEU A 128 6.20 3.84 -6.02
N THR A 129 6.96 4.87 -5.69
CA THR A 129 6.47 6.26 -5.71
C THR A 129 6.05 6.66 -7.12
N ASN A 130 6.86 6.33 -8.14
CA ASN A 130 6.52 6.62 -9.52
C ASN A 130 5.26 5.87 -9.98
N GLU A 131 5.11 4.62 -9.57
CA GLU A 131 3.92 3.82 -9.86
C GLU A 131 2.67 4.41 -9.17
N PHE A 132 2.77 4.73 -7.89
CA PHE A 132 1.71 5.37 -7.11
C PHE A 132 1.23 6.68 -7.76
N MET A 133 2.16 7.55 -8.16
CA MET A 133 1.86 8.80 -8.87
C MET A 133 1.25 8.57 -10.26
N GLY A 134 1.45 7.41 -10.87
CA GLY A 134 0.82 7.02 -12.13
C GLY A 134 -0.63 6.58 -11.96
N VAL A 135 -0.95 5.97 -10.81
CA VAL A 135 -2.28 5.47 -10.42
C VAL A 135 -3.16 6.60 -9.87
N CYS A 136 -2.61 7.46 -9.01
CA CYS A 136 -3.34 8.57 -8.40
C CYS A 136 -3.29 9.79 -9.34
N ARG A 137 -4.43 10.21 -9.88
CA ARG A 137 -4.54 11.28 -10.89
C ARG A 137 -5.60 12.30 -10.53
#